data_AF-A0A255R4I8-F1
#
_entry.id   AF-A0A255R4I8-F1
#
_cell.length_a   1.000
_cell.length_b   1.000
_cell.length_c   1.000
_cell.angle_alpha   90.00
_cell.angle_beta   90.00
_cell.angle_gamma   90.00
#
_symmetry.space_group_name_H-M   'P 1'
#
loop_
_entity.id
_entity.type
_entity.pdbx_description
1 polymer ?
#
loop_
_entity_poly.entity_id
_entity_poly.type
_entity_poly.pdbx_seq_one_letter_code
_entity_poly.pdbx_strand_id
1 'polypeptide(L)'
;MICLFSPARDNFCQPSGKLSGNRPTLFHCGLRLMTLVCIAIQFSNLLSAQQPSMDESAEQRMKFMQQSGRTYDVTDKSGSRLRFVDEPALRWTNPVSGVSDGGLFFWCDQDGKPHAAAQIFLIPKTQRKWLHEFQSLSESTFTFNYEGRPVWSPKSAGVEFKPLPIAMRHVHLPEGD
;
A
#
# COMPACT_ATOMS: atom_id res chain seq x y z
N MET A 1 -3.96 12.47 6.23
CA MET A 1 -4.02 11.81 4.91
C MET A 1 -2.63 11.74 4.30
N ILE A 2 -2.22 10.56 3.81
CA ILE A 2 -0.99 10.39 3.01
C ILE A 2 -1.30 9.46 1.83
N CYS A 3 -0.69 9.71 0.68
CA CYS A 3 -0.81 8.86 -0.50
C CYS A 3 0.52 8.14 -0.73
N LEU A 4 0.49 6.81 -0.73
CA LEU A 4 1.62 5.98 -1.14
C LEU A 4 1.25 5.30 -2.45
N PHE A 5 2.17 5.34 -3.41
CA PHE A 5 2.08 4.51 -4.59
C PHE A 5 2.50 3.09 -4.21
N SER A 6 1.77 2.08 -4.67
CA SER A 6 2.21 0.69 -4.50
C SER A 6 3.57 0.55 -5.20
N PRO A 7 4.65 0.23 -4.49
CA PRO A 7 5.96 0.08 -5.10
C PRO A 7 6.00 -1.32 -5.75
N ALA A 8 5.42 -1.46 -6.94
CA ALA A 8 6.06 -2.36 -7.89
C ALA A 8 7.43 -1.74 -8.12
N ARG A 9 8.49 -2.45 -7.72
CA ARG A 9 9.89 -2.02 -7.71
C ARG A 9 10.30 -1.23 -8.97
N ASP A 10 9.98 0.06 -9.00
CA ASP A 10 10.49 0.98 -9.99
C ASP A 10 11.89 1.32 -9.53
N ASN A 11 12.85 0.79 -10.29
CA ASN A 11 14.28 0.89 -10.07
C ASN A 11 14.68 2.30 -9.63
N PHE A 12 15.05 2.42 -8.37
CA PHE A 12 15.70 3.60 -7.84
C PHE A 12 17.00 3.79 -8.62
N CYS A 13 17.08 4.91 -9.35
CA CYS A 13 18.22 5.30 -10.17
C CYS A 13 19.49 5.32 -9.28
N GLN A 14 20.36 4.33 -9.45
CA GLN A 14 21.70 4.35 -8.86
C GLN A 14 22.55 5.42 -9.56
N PRO A 15 23.29 6.27 -8.83
CA PRO A 15 24.26 7.16 -9.45
C PRO A 15 25.40 6.35 -10.06
N SER A 16 25.65 6.56 -11.34
CA SER A 16 26.77 5.96 -12.08
C SER A 16 28.11 6.44 -11.51
N GLY A 17 28.72 5.63 -10.65
CA GLY A 17 30.11 5.80 -10.23
C GLY A 17 31.06 5.47 -11.39
N LYS A 18 31.80 6.47 -11.87
CA LYS A 18 32.92 6.27 -12.79
C LYS A 18 34.07 5.60 -12.03
N LEU A 19 34.48 4.42 -12.46
CA LEU A 19 35.79 3.86 -12.10
C LEU A 19 36.66 3.81 -13.36
N SER A 20 37.68 4.66 -13.36
CA SER A 20 38.82 4.65 -14.28
C SER A 20 39.91 3.80 -13.67
N GLY A 21 40.40 2.79 -14.40
CA GLY A 21 41.53 1.97 -13.99
C GLY A 21 41.90 0.96 -15.06
N ASN A 22 42.83 1.35 -15.93
CA ASN A 22 43.36 0.53 -17.01
C ASN A 22 44.55 -0.31 -16.51
N ARG A 23 44.58 -1.63 -16.77
CA ARG A 23 45.74 -2.42 -17.28
C ARG A 23 45.48 -3.94 -17.29
N PRO A 24 46.22 -4.72 -18.11
CA PRO A 24 45.68 -5.89 -18.80
C PRO A 24 46.29 -7.24 -18.39
N THR A 25 45.82 -8.27 -19.10
CA THR A 25 46.43 -9.56 -19.48
C THR A 25 46.16 -10.83 -18.68
N LEU A 26 45.77 -11.84 -19.48
CA LEU A 26 46.09 -13.27 -19.41
C LEU A 26 45.50 -14.08 -18.25
N PHE A 27 44.42 -14.82 -18.51
CA PHE A 27 44.27 -16.23 -18.11
C PHE A 27 43.22 -16.93 -18.99
N HIS A 28 43.70 -17.65 -20.00
CA HIS A 28 42.91 -18.62 -20.77
C HIS A 28 42.94 -19.97 -20.03
N CYS A 29 42.02 -20.22 -19.09
CA CYS A 29 41.82 -21.57 -18.53
C CYS A 29 40.49 -21.72 -17.74
N GLY A 30 39.33 -21.47 -18.35
CA GLY A 30 38.04 -21.58 -17.62
C GLY A 30 36.77 -21.74 -18.46
N LEU A 31 36.89 -22.11 -19.73
CA LEU A 31 35.80 -21.98 -20.71
C LEU A 31 34.72 -23.09 -20.65
N ARG A 32 34.61 -23.88 -19.57
CA ARG A 32 33.55 -24.91 -19.47
C ARG A 32 32.78 -24.99 -18.13
N LEU A 33 33.05 -24.11 -17.17
CA LEU A 33 32.26 -24.04 -15.91
C LEU A 33 31.51 -22.69 -15.74
N MET A 34 31.61 -21.78 -16.71
CA MET A 34 31.03 -20.43 -16.67
C MET A 34 29.67 -20.32 -17.38
N THR A 35 29.15 -21.38 -17.99
CA THR A 35 27.84 -21.35 -18.68
C THR A 35 26.67 -21.76 -17.77
N LEU A 36 26.92 -22.55 -16.72
CA LEU A 36 25.89 -23.00 -15.77
C LEU A 36 25.56 -21.97 -14.68
N VAL A 37 26.49 -21.08 -14.34
CA VAL A 37 26.26 -20.00 -13.36
C VAL A 37 25.47 -18.84 -13.98
N CYS A 38 25.60 -18.59 -15.28
CA CYS A 38 24.85 -17.54 -15.96
C CYS A 38 23.36 -17.86 -16.16
N ILE A 39 22.97 -19.13 -16.28
CA ILE A 39 21.56 -19.52 -16.42
C ILE A 39 20.81 -19.41 -15.07
N ALA A 40 21.48 -19.65 -13.95
CA ALA A 40 20.88 -19.53 -12.62
C ALA A 40 20.57 -18.07 -12.22
N ILE A 41 21.33 -17.09 -12.72
CA ILE A 41 21.09 -15.67 -12.43
C ILE A 41 19.94 -15.09 -13.28
N GLN A 42 19.62 -15.69 -14.43
CA GLN A 42 18.56 -15.18 -15.31
C GLN A 42 17.14 -15.62 -14.89
N PHE A 43 16.98 -16.74 -14.16
CA PHE A 43 15.66 -17.18 -13.71
C PHE A 43 15.13 -16.45 -12.48
N SER A 44 15.99 -15.75 -11.71
CA SER A 44 15.56 -15.07 -10.48
C SER A 44 14.73 -13.80 -10.71
N ASN A 45 14.65 -13.29 -11.93
CA ASN A 45 13.90 -12.06 -12.26
C ASN A 45 12.48 -12.32 -12.79
N LEU A 46 12.08 -13.59 -13.02
CA LEU A 46 10.81 -13.89 -13.68
C LEU A 46 9.59 -13.95 -12.75
N LEU A 47 9.76 -13.71 -11.45
CA LEU A 47 8.69 -13.83 -10.45
C LEU A 47 8.37 -12.50 -9.76
N SER A 48 8.39 -11.39 -10.49
CA SER A 48 7.64 -10.21 -10.06
C SER A 48 6.19 -10.43 -10.47
N ALA A 49 5.30 -10.70 -9.51
CA ALA A 49 3.88 -10.82 -9.77
C ALA A 49 3.38 -9.48 -10.34
N GLN A 50 3.02 -9.47 -11.63
CA GLN A 50 2.56 -8.25 -12.30
C GLN A 50 1.24 -7.79 -11.63
N GLN A 51 1.20 -6.53 -11.15
CA GLN A 51 -0.03 -5.94 -10.58
C GLN A 51 -1.17 -6.00 -11.60
N PRO A 52 -2.41 -6.37 -11.22
CA PRO A 52 -3.51 -6.52 -12.17
C PRO A 52 -3.85 -5.18 -12.84
N SER A 53 -4.18 -5.24 -14.13
CA SER A 53 -4.63 -4.08 -14.90
C SER A 53 -6.13 -3.88 -14.83
N MET A 54 -6.61 -2.81 -15.47
CA MET A 54 -8.04 -2.56 -15.69
C MET A 54 -8.74 -3.73 -16.40
N ASP A 55 -8.03 -4.43 -17.29
CA ASP A 55 -8.59 -5.50 -18.13
C ASP A 55 -8.69 -6.86 -17.40
N GLU A 56 -8.04 -7.00 -16.25
CA GLU A 56 -8.16 -8.20 -15.42
C GLU A 56 -9.54 -8.30 -14.78
N SER A 57 -9.95 -9.50 -14.34
CA SER A 57 -11.24 -9.67 -13.69
C SER A 57 -11.36 -8.87 -12.38
N ALA A 58 -12.60 -8.54 -12.02
CA ALA A 58 -12.90 -7.91 -10.73
C ALA A 58 -12.42 -8.77 -9.54
N GLU A 59 -12.38 -10.09 -9.67
CA GLU A 59 -11.87 -11.00 -8.65
C GLU A 59 -10.34 -10.87 -8.50
N GLN A 60 -9.60 -10.85 -9.61
CA GLN A 60 -8.14 -10.65 -9.57
C GLN A 60 -7.76 -9.30 -8.97
N ARG A 61 -8.48 -8.24 -9.33
CA ARG A 61 -8.28 -6.90 -8.74
C ARG A 61 -8.60 -6.90 -7.24
N MET A 62 -9.66 -7.57 -6.80
CA MET A 62 -9.97 -7.70 -5.37
C MET A 62 -8.87 -8.45 -4.62
N LYS A 63 -8.42 -9.59 -5.13
CA LYS A 63 -7.32 -10.36 -4.55
C LYS A 63 -6.06 -9.51 -4.40
N PHE A 64 -5.75 -8.69 -5.39
CA PHE A 64 -4.64 -7.74 -5.30
C PHE A 64 -4.84 -6.70 -4.22
N MET A 65 -6.00 -6.05 -4.11
CA MET A 65 -6.24 -5.07 -3.04
C MET A 65 -6.05 -5.67 -1.64
N GLN A 66 -6.55 -6.89 -1.42
CA GLN A 66 -6.38 -7.63 -0.17
C GLN A 66 -4.91 -7.96 0.10
N GLN A 67 -4.20 -8.48 -0.89
CA GLN A 67 -2.77 -8.78 -0.77
C GLN A 67 -1.95 -7.52 -0.49
N SER A 68 -2.23 -6.43 -1.21
CA SER A 68 -1.60 -5.12 -1.01
C SER A 68 -1.79 -4.60 0.41
N GLY A 69 -3.00 -4.68 0.97
CA GLY A 69 -3.24 -4.29 2.37
C GLY A 69 -2.46 -5.15 3.37
N ARG A 70 -2.35 -6.47 3.13
CA ARG A 70 -1.58 -7.40 3.98
C ARG A 70 -0.07 -7.13 3.99
N THR A 71 0.47 -6.42 3.00
CA THR A 71 1.91 -6.09 2.96
C THR A 71 2.34 -5.09 4.03
N TYR A 72 1.39 -4.40 4.67
CA TYR A 72 1.67 -3.44 5.72
C TYR A 72 1.69 -4.09 7.09
N ASP A 73 2.85 -4.02 7.75
CA ASP A 73 2.98 -4.31 9.17
C ASP A 73 2.70 -3.04 9.97
N VAL A 74 1.55 -3.02 10.65
CA VAL A 74 1.09 -1.85 11.39
C VAL A 74 1.14 -2.10 12.88
N THR A 75 1.78 -1.20 13.62
CA THR A 75 1.89 -1.28 15.08
C THR A 75 1.39 0.00 15.74
N ASP A 76 0.67 -0.13 16.84
CA ASP A 76 0.25 1.00 17.65
C ASP A 76 1.42 1.61 18.45
N LYS A 77 1.14 2.64 19.26
CA LYS A 77 2.14 3.28 20.14
C LYS A 77 2.77 2.35 21.19
N SER A 78 2.11 1.25 21.54
CA SER A 78 2.60 0.26 22.50
C SER A 78 3.48 -0.81 21.85
N GLY A 79 3.54 -0.82 20.52
CA GLY A 79 4.21 -1.86 19.72
C GLY A 79 3.30 -3.05 19.41
N SER A 80 2.02 -2.99 19.79
CA SER A 80 1.04 -4.04 19.51
C SER A 80 0.62 -4.00 18.04
N ARG A 81 0.56 -5.17 17.39
CA ARG A 81 0.20 -5.28 15.98
C ARG A 81 -1.29 -5.01 15.77
N LEU A 82 -1.60 -4.16 14.79
CA LEU A 82 -2.96 -3.95 14.30
C LEU A 82 -3.29 -4.97 13.20
N ARG A 83 -4.46 -5.59 13.29
CA ARG A 83 -4.95 -6.61 12.37
C ARG A 83 -5.56 -5.95 11.14
N PHE A 84 -5.09 -6.32 9.96
CA PHE A 84 -5.74 -5.96 8.70
C PHE A 84 -7.07 -6.72 8.54
N VAL A 85 -8.12 -6.02 8.10
CA VAL A 85 -9.42 -6.61 7.78
C VAL A 85 -9.52 -6.83 6.27
N ASP A 86 -9.51 -8.09 5.85
CA ASP A 86 -9.46 -8.49 4.44
C ASP A 86 -10.73 -8.21 3.64
N GLU A 87 -11.87 -8.11 4.31
CA GLU A 87 -13.13 -7.75 3.68
C GLU A 87 -13.23 -6.23 3.61
N PRO A 88 -13.35 -5.64 2.41
CA PRO A 88 -13.49 -4.20 2.29
C PRO A 88 -14.85 -3.78 2.85
N ALA A 89 -14.88 -2.75 3.67
CA ALA A 89 -16.14 -2.19 4.16
C ALA A 89 -16.94 -1.48 3.07
N LEU A 90 -16.25 -1.04 2.02
CA LEU A 90 -16.86 -0.50 0.81
C LEU A 90 -16.04 -0.92 -0.39
N ARG A 91 -16.71 -1.50 -1.39
CA ARG A 91 -16.20 -1.63 -2.74
C ARG A 91 -16.91 -0.63 -3.65
N TRP A 92 -16.16 0.08 -4.48
CA TRP A 92 -16.72 1.18 -5.26
C TRP A 92 -16.10 1.32 -6.65
N THR A 93 -16.83 2.03 -7.50
CA THR A 93 -16.35 2.59 -8.77
C THR A 93 -16.72 4.07 -8.79
N ASN A 94 -16.00 4.89 -9.55
CA ASN A 94 -16.33 6.30 -9.71
C ASN A 94 -16.21 6.66 -11.20
N PRO A 95 -17.31 6.59 -11.97
CA PRO A 95 -17.28 6.89 -13.40
C PRO A 95 -17.00 8.36 -13.70
N VAL A 96 -17.26 9.27 -12.74
CA VAL A 96 -16.99 10.71 -12.91
C VAL A 96 -15.49 10.99 -12.86
N SER A 97 -14.76 10.39 -11.93
CA SER A 97 -13.29 10.52 -11.86
C SER A 97 -12.55 9.50 -12.73
N GLY A 98 -13.23 8.45 -13.20
CA GLY A 98 -12.68 7.37 -14.01
C GLY A 98 -12.02 6.25 -13.20
N VAL A 99 -12.29 6.14 -11.90
CA VAL A 99 -11.81 5.01 -11.08
C VAL A 99 -12.68 3.79 -11.36
N SER A 100 -12.07 2.75 -11.90
CA SER A 100 -12.76 1.55 -12.36
C SER A 100 -12.98 0.48 -11.28
N ASP A 101 -12.18 0.49 -10.21
CA ASP A 101 -12.33 -0.41 -9.06
C ASP A 101 -11.55 0.16 -7.87
N GLY A 102 -12.11 0.05 -6.68
CA GLY A 102 -11.50 0.47 -5.43
C GLY A 102 -12.15 -0.18 -4.22
N GLY A 103 -11.39 -0.25 -3.13
CA GLY A 103 -11.85 -0.79 -1.85
C GLY A 103 -11.39 0.06 -0.68
N LEU A 104 -12.25 0.16 0.34
CA LEU A 104 -11.94 0.76 1.65
C LEU A 104 -11.67 -0.35 2.67
N PHE A 105 -10.48 -0.35 3.24
CA PHE A 105 -10.01 -1.36 4.19
C PHE A 105 -9.58 -0.75 5.51
N PHE A 106 -9.48 -1.57 6.55
CA PHE A 106 -9.14 -1.14 7.90
C PHE A 106 -8.01 -1.95 8.54
N TRP A 107 -7.32 -1.29 9.47
CA TRP A 107 -6.46 -1.93 10.47
C TRP A 107 -7.07 -1.68 11.85
N CYS A 108 -7.35 -2.75 12.57
CA CYS A 108 -8.02 -2.71 13.86
C CYS A 108 -7.13 -3.26 14.98
N ASP A 109 -7.39 -2.84 16.21
CA ASP A 109 -6.83 -3.49 17.39
C ASP A 109 -7.51 -4.86 17.67
N GLN A 110 -7.18 -5.45 18.81
CA GLN A 110 -7.73 -6.75 19.24
C GLN A 110 -9.23 -6.70 19.54
N ASP A 111 -9.75 -5.54 19.97
CA ASP A 111 -11.16 -5.32 20.27
C ASP A 111 -11.97 -4.95 19.01
N GLY A 112 -11.30 -4.85 17.86
CA GLY A 112 -11.93 -4.52 16.58
C GLY A 112 -12.07 -3.02 16.32
N LYS A 113 -11.52 -2.15 17.17
CA LYS A 113 -11.54 -0.70 16.98
C LYS A 113 -10.63 -0.33 15.81
N PRO A 114 -11.11 0.41 14.79
CA PRO A 114 -10.28 0.82 13.67
C PRO A 114 -9.30 1.93 14.08
N HIS A 115 -8.03 1.73 13.77
CA HIS A 115 -6.97 2.71 13.98
C HIS A 115 -6.59 3.44 12.68
N ALA A 116 -6.68 2.74 11.56
CA ALA A 116 -6.39 3.29 10.24
C ALA A 116 -7.38 2.76 9.21
N ALA A 117 -7.65 3.59 8.22
CA ALA A 117 -8.36 3.23 7.00
C ALA A 117 -7.47 3.46 5.79
N ALA A 118 -7.64 2.66 4.74
CA ALA A 118 -7.03 2.94 3.45
C ALA A 118 -7.99 2.71 2.29
N GLN A 119 -7.96 3.63 1.34
CA GLN A 119 -8.48 3.38 0.00
C GLN A 119 -7.37 2.74 -0.83
N ILE A 120 -7.67 1.60 -1.46
CA ILE A 120 -6.79 0.95 -2.43
C ILE A 120 -7.53 0.93 -3.75
N PHE A 121 -7.02 1.62 -4.76
CA PHE A 121 -7.73 1.76 -6.04
C PHE A 121 -6.78 1.92 -7.22
N LEU A 122 -7.29 1.59 -8.40
CA LEU A 122 -6.57 1.73 -9.67
C LEU A 122 -6.69 3.18 -10.17
N ILE A 123 -5.55 3.82 -10.39
CA ILE A 123 -5.52 5.23 -10.80
C ILE A 123 -6.14 5.38 -12.20
N PRO A 124 -7.10 6.31 -12.39
CA PRO A 124 -7.72 6.55 -13.68
C PRO A 124 -6.69 6.80 -14.78
N LYS A 125 -6.97 6.32 -15.99
CA LYS A 125 -6.11 6.46 -17.18
C LYS A 125 -4.72 5.81 -17.04
N THR A 126 -4.50 4.99 -16.01
CA THR A 126 -3.33 4.14 -15.88
C THR A 126 -3.74 2.69 -16.08
N GLN A 127 -2.85 1.89 -16.67
CA GLN A 127 -3.18 0.49 -16.90
C GLN A 127 -2.99 -0.37 -15.65
N ARG A 128 -1.98 -0.09 -14.81
CA ARG A 128 -1.59 -0.96 -13.68
C ARG A 128 -1.16 -0.21 -12.41
N LYS A 129 -1.36 1.12 -12.33
CA LYS A 129 -0.88 1.88 -11.17
C LYS A 129 -1.92 1.93 -10.07
N TRP A 130 -1.62 1.29 -8.96
CA TRP A 130 -2.47 1.28 -7.77
C TRP A 130 -2.02 2.34 -6.77
N LEU A 131 -2.98 3.10 -6.24
CA LEU A 131 -2.76 4.07 -5.18
C LEU A 131 -3.31 3.55 -3.86
N HIS A 132 -2.52 3.70 -2.79
CA HIS A 132 -2.94 3.45 -1.42
C HIS A 132 -3.00 4.79 -0.68
N GLU A 133 -4.20 5.18 -0.26
CA GLU A 133 -4.42 6.45 0.43
C GLU A 133 -4.88 6.18 1.85
N PHE A 134 -4.11 6.65 2.83
CA PHE A 134 -4.32 6.32 4.23
C PHE A 134 -4.89 7.48 5.04
N GLN A 135 -5.75 7.12 5.99
CA GLN A 135 -6.33 8.01 6.97
C GLN A 135 -6.20 7.42 8.38
N SER A 136 -5.79 8.26 9.33
CA SER A 136 -5.75 7.89 10.75
C SER A 136 -7.14 8.05 11.34
N LEU A 137 -7.59 7.03 12.06
CA LEU A 137 -8.85 6.99 12.81
C LEU A 137 -8.60 6.79 14.32
N SER A 138 -7.34 6.80 14.74
CA SER A 138 -6.92 6.55 16.11
C SER A 138 -6.79 7.84 16.92
N GLU A 139 -7.11 7.76 18.22
CA GLU A 139 -6.83 8.79 19.23
C GLU A 139 -5.34 8.82 19.63
N SER A 140 -4.52 7.96 19.04
CA SER A 140 -3.08 7.85 19.30
C SER A 140 -2.27 7.57 18.03
N THR A 141 -0.95 7.76 18.10
CA THR A 141 -0.06 7.48 16.99
C THR A 141 0.14 5.98 16.78
N PHE A 142 0.51 5.61 15.56
CA PHE A 142 0.85 4.26 15.13
C PHE A 142 1.81 4.35 13.94
N THR A 143 2.38 3.24 13.51
CA THR A 143 3.33 3.20 12.39
C THR A 143 2.98 2.12 11.40
N PHE A 144 2.98 2.48 10.12
CA PHE A 144 2.93 1.57 8.98
C PHE A 144 4.36 1.28 8.53
N ASN A 145 4.70 0.00 8.50
CA ASN A 145 5.92 -0.50 7.87
C ASN A 145 5.57 -1.26 6.59
N TYR A 146 6.35 -1.06 5.55
CA TYR A 146 6.31 -1.85 4.32
C TYR A 146 7.69 -2.47 4.10
N GLU A 147 7.77 -3.79 3.98
CA GLU A 147 9.03 -4.53 3.88
C GLU A 147 10.05 -4.12 4.96
N GLY A 148 9.58 -3.96 6.21
CA GLY A 148 10.41 -3.58 7.36
C GLY A 148 10.84 -2.11 7.42
N ARG A 149 10.37 -1.26 6.49
CA ARG A 149 10.69 0.18 6.48
C ARG A 149 9.48 1.01 6.87
N PRO A 150 9.61 2.01 7.76
CA PRO A 150 8.51 2.90 8.08
C PRO A 150 8.16 3.74 6.85
N VAL A 151 6.92 3.61 6.38
CA VAL A 151 6.41 4.36 5.22
C VAL A 151 5.41 5.44 5.60
N TRP A 152 4.78 5.29 6.77
CA TRP A 152 3.90 6.31 7.32
C TRP A 152 3.77 6.18 8.83
N SER A 153 3.87 7.30 9.54
CA SER A 153 3.65 7.39 10.98
C SER A 153 3.03 8.76 11.28
N PRO A 154 1.71 8.84 11.52
CA PRO A 154 1.07 10.10 11.91
C PRO A 154 1.76 10.72 13.12
N LYS A 155 2.11 12.00 13.05
CA LYS A 155 2.76 12.72 14.14
C LYS A 155 1.83 13.02 15.32
N SER A 156 0.51 12.92 15.11
CA SER A 156 -0.54 13.20 16.08
C SER A 156 -1.69 12.20 15.92
N ALA A 157 -2.62 12.21 16.89
CA ALA A 157 -3.90 11.52 16.78
C ALA A 157 -4.64 11.95 15.50
N GLY A 158 -5.34 11.00 14.87
CA GLY A 158 -6.17 11.25 13.69
C GLY A 158 -7.58 11.73 14.03
N VAL A 159 -8.06 11.39 15.24
CA VAL A 159 -9.36 11.82 15.77
C VAL A 159 -9.22 12.28 17.21
N GLU A 160 -10.13 13.17 17.63
CA GLU A 160 -10.25 13.66 18.99
C GLU A 160 -11.75 13.69 19.33
N PHE A 161 -12.17 12.99 20.38
CA PHE A 161 -13.56 13.04 20.84
C PHE A 161 -13.78 14.28 21.69
N LYS A 162 -14.75 15.10 21.28
CA LYS A 162 -15.15 16.30 22.02
C LYS A 162 -16.53 16.09 22.64
N PRO A 163 -16.75 16.53 23.89
CA PRO A 163 -18.06 16.47 24.49
C PRO A 163 -19.04 17.30 23.65
N LEU A 164 -20.23 16.75 23.42
CA LEU A 164 -21.30 17.50 22.79
C LEU A 164 -21.87 18.52 23.80
N PRO A 165 -22.13 19.77 23.39
CA PRO A 165 -22.88 20.69 24.23
C PRO A 165 -24.30 20.14 24.39
N ILE A 166 -24.75 19.94 25.63
CA ILE A 166 -26.06 19.38 26.00
C ILE A 166 -27.24 20.20 25.41
N ALA A 167 -26.99 21.40 24.89
CA ALA A 167 -27.99 22.30 24.31
C ALA A 167 -28.37 22.01 22.84
N MET A 168 -28.25 20.78 22.36
CA MET A 168 -28.93 20.36 21.12
C MET A 168 -30.43 20.19 21.43
N ARG A 169 -31.14 21.32 21.52
CA ARG A 169 -32.60 21.33 21.55
C ARG A 169 -33.09 20.56 20.32
N HIS A 170 -33.97 19.59 20.54
CA HIS A 170 -34.66 18.88 19.48
C HIS A 170 -35.29 19.92 18.54
N VAL A 171 -34.77 20.06 17.33
CA VAL A 171 -35.40 20.90 16.31
C VAL A 171 -36.62 20.13 15.85
N HIS A 172 -37.79 20.47 16.39
CA HIS A 172 -39.05 20.03 15.81
C HIS A 172 -39.18 20.74 14.46
N LEU A 173 -38.91 20.02 13.37
CA LEU A 173 -39.24 20.49 12.03
C LEU A 173 -40.77 20.52 11.94
N PRO A 174 -41.40 21.64 11.61
CA PRO A 174 -42.84 21.68 11.42
C PRO A 174 -43.21 20.67 10.32
N GLU A 175 -44.21 19.83 10.58
CA GLU A 175 -44.86 19.04 9.53
C GLU A 175 -45.39 20.03 8.48
N GLY A 176 -44.99 19.84 7.23
CA GLY A 176 -45.39 20.72 6.14
C GLY A 176 -46.89 20.55 5.86
N ASP A 177 -47.61 21.67 5.88
CA ASP A 177 -48.94 21.81 5.27
C ASP A 177 -48.87 21.81 3.74
#